data_AF-A0AAW0BJ81-F1
#
_entry.id   AF-A0AAW0BJ81-F1
#
_cell.length_a   1.000
_cell.length_b   1.000
_cell.length_c   1.000
_cell.angle_alpha   90.00
_cell.angle_beta   90.00
_cell.angle_gamma   90.00
#
_symmetry.space_group_name_H-M   'P 1'
#
loop_
_entity.id
_entity.type
_entity.pdbx_description
1 polymer ?
#
loop_
_entity_poly.entity_id
_entity_poly.type
_entity_poly.pdbx_seq_one_letter_code
_entity_poly.pdbx_strand_id
1 'polypeptide(L)'
;QTAEAQAFIQRLVALPKGPGVVLDSVLKPSIDDETELCRLFATDTANARLSNPIVGLVDVFDAPVDIRTTRARVVKDETDLSAKYVMPLSEVTPTRARRR
;
A
#
# COMPACT_ATOMS: atom_id res chain seq x y z
N GLN A 1 13.04 3.96 12.89
CA GLN A 1 12.61 3.60 11.53
C GLN A 1 13.83 3.33 10.63
N THR A 2 13.68 2.54 9.56
CA THR A 2 14.75 2.19 8.60
C THR A 2 14.94 3.26 7.53
N ALA A 3 16.15 3.39 6.95
CA ALA A 3 16.42 4.40 5.92
C ALA A 3 15.37 4.46 4.79
N GLU A 4 14.90 3.30 4.34
CA GLU A 4 13.83 3.24 3.33
C GLU A 4 12.45 3.65 3.88
N ALA A 5 12.11 3.34 5.13
CA ALA A 5 10.89 3.88 5.74
C ALA A 5 10.89 5.42 5.76
N GLN A 6 12.01 6.05 6.14
CA GLN A 6 12.11 7.52 6.08
C GLN A 6 12.02 8.05 4.64
N ALA A 7 12.67 7.40 3.67
CA ALA A 7 12.61 7.83 2.27
C ALA A 7 11.20 7.68 1.68
N PHE A 8 10.48 6.61 2.03
CA PHE A 8 9.08 6.43 1.68
C PHE A 8 8.19 7.56 2.20
N ILE A 9 8.36 7.91 3.48
CA ILE A 9 7.65 9.03 4.10
C ILE A 9 7.92 10.34 3.33
N GLN A 10 9.18 10.62 3.01
CA GLN A 10 9.55 11.82 2.27
C GLN A 10 8.90 11.88 0.88
N ARG A 11 8.91 10.75 0.15
CA ARG A 11 8.25 10.65 -1.16
C ARG A 11 6.74 10.90 -1.06
N LEU A 12 6.08 10.36 -0.03
CA LEU A 12 4.65 10.59 0.19
C LEU A 12 4.33 12.06 0.53
N VAL A 13 5.12 12.68 1.40
CA VAL A 13 4.93 14.08 1.82
C VAL A 13 5.14 15.05 0.65
N ALA A 14 6.03 14.72 -0.29
CA ALA A 14 6.29 15.54 -1.48
C ALA A 14 5.16 15.53 -2.53
N LEU A 15 4.22 14.59 -2.43
CA LEU A 15 3.11 14.50 -3.38
C LEU A 15 2.06 15.61 -3.15
N PRO A 16 1.31 15.99 -4.21
CA PRO A 16 0.20 16.92 -4.06
C PRO A 16 -0.81 16.45 -3.01
N LYS A 17 -1.30 17.40 -2.21
CA LYS A 17 -2.36 17.14 -1.23
C LYS A 17 -3.70 17.16 -1.97
N GLY A 18 -4.34 16.00 -2.10
CA GLY A 18 -5.66 15.91 -2.73
C GLY A 18 -6.00 14.51 -3.27
N PRO A 19 -7.26 14.30 -3.66
CA PRO A 19 -7.71 13.07 -4.29
C PRO A 19 -7.15 12.94 -5.72
N GLY A 20 -7.08 11.72 -6.23
CA GLY A 20 -6.69 11.45 -7.63
C GLY A 20 -5.19 11.46 -7.91
N VAL A 21 -4.35 11.57 -6.88
CA VAL A 21 -2.89 11.42 -7.01
C VAL A 21 -2.53 9.94 -7.18
N VAL A 22 -1.83 9.61 -8.26
CA VAL A 22 -1.31 8.26 -8.52
C VAL A 22 -0.13 7.99 -7.57
N LEU A 23 -0.17 6.86 -6.86
CA LEU A 23 0.84 6.50 -5.85
C LEU A 23 1.92 5.56 -6.39
N ASP A 24 1.74 4.97 -7.57
CA ASP A 24 2.59 3.90 -8.12
C ASP A 24 4.08 4.26 -8.10
N SER A 25 4.45 5.47 -8.53
CA SER A 25 5.85 5.91 -8.56
C SER A 25 6.46 6.10 -7.16
N VAL A 26 5.63 6.39 -6.16
CA VAL A 26 6.08 6.57 -4.76
C VAL A 26 6.16 5.25 -4.02
N LEU A 27 5.27 4.30 -4.34
CA LEU A 27 5.23 2.96 -3.76
C LEU A 27 6.30 2.05 -4.34
N LYS A 28 6.61 2.19 -5.65
CA LYS A 28 7.49 1.26 -6.36
C LYS A 28 8.85 1.03 -5.68
N PRO A 29 9.60 2.05 -5.23
CA PRO A 29 10.87 1.81 -4.53
C PRO A 29 10.72 0.97 -3.27
N SER A 30 9.64 1.15 -2.50
CA SER A 30 9.37 0.40 -1.28
C SER A 30 8.95 -1.05 -1.57
N ILE A 31 8.20 -1.27 -2.66
CA ILE A 31 7.83 -2.61 -3.13
C ILE A 31 9.07 -3.36 -3.63
N ASP A 32 9.97 -2.68 -4.34
CA ASP A 32 11.22 -3.28 -4.83
C ASP A 32 12.13 -3.64 -3.64
N ASP A 33 12.22 -2.78 -2.61
CA ASP A 33 12.95 -3.08 -1.36
C ASP A 33 12.34 -4.26 -0.59
N GLU A 34 11.01 -4.30 -0.46
CA GLU A 34 10.29 -5.43 0.15
C GLU A 34 10.56 -6.73 -0.62
N THR A 35 10.54 -6.69 -1.94
CA THR A 35 10.82 -7.84 -2.80
C THR A 35 12.23 -8.39 -2.53
N GLU A 36 13.20 -7.50 -2.37
CA GLU A 36 14.57 -7.90 -2.02
C GLU A 36 14.66 -8.47 -0.60
N LEU A 37 13.98 -7.88 0.38
CA LEU A 37 13.88 -8.43 1.74
C LEU A 37 13.27 -9.84 1.72
N CYS A 38 12.17 -10.04 1.00
CA CYS A 38 11.54 -11.34 0.80
C CYS A 38 12.50 -12.36 0.19
N ARG A 39 13.28 -11.94 -0.82
CA ARG A 39 14.33 -12.77 -1.42
C ARG A 39 15.39 -13.17 -0.40
N LEU A 40 15.86 -12.23 0.43
CA LEU A 40 16.85 -12.51 1.47
C LEU A 40 16.29 -13.46 2.53
N PHE A 41 15.05 -13.27 2.99
CA PHE A 41 14.40 -14.21 3.91
C PHE A 41 14.32 -15.63 3.34
N ALA A 42 14.15 -15.79 2.03
CA ALA A 42 14.09 -17.09 1.38
C ALA A 42 15.48 -17.72 1.12
N THR A 43 16.54 -16.92 0.97
CA THR A 43 17.84 -17.40 0.45
C THR A 43 19.02 -17.22 1.39
N ASP A 44 19.01 -16.19 2.24
CA ASP A 44 20.09 -15.82 3.15
C ASP A 44 19.51 -15.22 4.44
N THR A 45 19.05 -16.09 5.33
CA THR A 45 18.44 -15.69 6.60
C THR A 45 19.43 -15.07 7.59
N ALA A 46 20.74 -15.26 7.37
CA ALA A 46 21.80 -14.67 8.19
C ALA A 46 22.20 -13.26 7.71
N ASN A 47 21.57 -12.75 6.66
CA ASN A 47 21.90 -11.45 6.09
C ASN A 47 21.78 -10.33 7.14
N ALA A 48 22.78 -9.46 7.21
CA ALA A 48 22.82 -8.36 8.18
C ALA A 48 21.58 -7.44 8.11
N ARG A 49 20.95 -7.29 6.94
CA ARG A 49 19.70 -6.51 6.81
C ARG A 49 18.55 -7.09 7.64
N LEU A 50 18.51 -8.41 7.80
CA LEU A 50 17.46 -9.12 8.52
C LEU A 50 17.69 -9.17 10.04
N SER A 51 18.86 -8.73 10.51
CA SER A 51 19.14 -8.59 11.95
C SER A 51 18.26 -7.54 12.64
N ASN A 52 17.68 -6.62 11.87
CA ASN A 52 16.74 -5.63 12.36
C ASN A 52 15.31 -6.21 12.35
N PRO A 53 14.67 -6.41 13.52
CA PRO A 53 13.36 -7.06 13.61
C PRO A 53 12.21 -6.24 13.00
N ILE A 54 12.43 -4.94 12.75
CA ILE A 54 11.45 -4.04 12.16
C ILE A 54 11.82 -3.62 10.74
N VAL A 55 12.68 -4.39 10.07
CA VAL A 55 13.03 -4.15 8.66
C VAL A 55 11.76 -4.22 7.78
N GLY A 56 11.63 -3.28 6.84
CA GLY A 56 10.43 -3.15 5.99
C GLY A 56 9.21 -2.51 6.65
N LEU A 57 9.26 -2.14 7.95
CA LEU A 57 8.14 -1.50 8.64
C LEU A 57 8.28 0.03 8.70
N VAL A 58 7.13 0.70 8.62
CA VAL A 58 6.98 2.15 8.82
C VAL A 58 6.27 2.39 10.14
N ASP A 59 6.84 3.26 10.99
CA ASP A 59 6.16 3.70 12.22
C ASP A 59 5.15 4.79 11.87
N VAL A 60 3.88 4.40 11.82
CA VAL A 60 2.77 5.30 11.50
C VAL A 60 2.45 6.27 12.63
N PHE A 61 2.85 6.01 13.87
CA PHE A 61 2.56 6.87 15.02
C PHE A 61 3.57 8.02 15.16
N ASP A 62 4.79 7.83 14.66
CA ASP A 62 5.81 8.88 14.53
C ASP A 62 5.83 9.54 13.14
N ALA A 63 4.98 9.07 12.22
CA ALA A 63 4.84 9.65 10.89
C ALA A 63 4.03 10.97 10.88
N PRO A 64 4.36 11.92 9.97
CA PRO A 64 3.52 13.07 9.63
C PRO A 64 2.04 12.72 9.41
N VAL A 65 1.15 13.67 9.72
CA VAL A 65 -0.30 13.49 9.52
C VAL A 65 -0.67 13.19 8.07
N ASP A 66 0.11 13.71 7.12
CA ASP A 66 -0.09 13.55 5.67
C ASP A 66 -0.03 12.07 5.21
N ILE A 67 0.57 11.18 6.00
CA ILE A 67 0.65 9.74 5.70
C ILE A 67 -0.58 8.99 6.21
N ARG A 68 -1.24 9.54 7.25
CA ARG A 68 -2.47 8.98 7.83
C ARG A 68 -3.72 9.45 7.09
N THR A 69 -3.60 10.48 6.26
CA THR A 69 -4.73 10.96 5.45
C THR A 69 -4.93 10.09 4.22
N THR A 70 -6.12 9.51 4.11
CA THR A 70 -6.54 8.71 2.96
C THR A 70 -6.68 9.59 1.72
N ARG A 71 -5.97 9.25 0.64
CA ARG A 71 -6.13 9.91 -0.66
C ARG A 71 -7.17 9.17 -1.48
N ALA A 72 -8.39 9.67 -1.47
CA ALA A 72 -9.47 9.07 -2.24
C ALA A 72 -9.12 9.06 -3.73
N ARG A 73 -9.39 7.94 -4.41
CA ARG A 73 -9.40 7.93 -5.87
C ARG A 73 -10.55 8.80 -6.37
N VAL A 74 -10.34 9.50 -7.48
CA VAL A 74 -11.43 10.20 -8.17
C VAL A 74 -12.10 9.18 -9.07
N VAL A 75 -13.42 9.02 -8.88
CA VAL A 75 -14.26 8.10 -9.65
C VAL A 75 -15.13 8.95 -10.57
N LYS A 76 -15.08 8.69 -11.88
CA LYS A 76 -15.85 9.46 -12.87
C LYS A 76 -17.30 8.98 -12.96
N ASP A 77 -17.49 7.67 -12.97
CA ASP A 77 -18.78 7.00 -13.14
C ASP A 77 -18.76 5.61 -12.48
N GLU A 78 -19.91 4.94 -12.47
CA GLU A 78 -20.05 3.58 -11.89
C GLU A 78 -19.18 2.54 -12.62
N THR A 79 -18.89 2.75 -13.91
CA THR A 79 -18.04 1.85 -14.69
C THR A 79 -16.58 1.94 -14.24
N ASP A 80 -16.05 3.15 -14.05
CA ASP A 80 -14.71 3.43 -13.50
C ASP A 80 -14.60 3.00 -12.02
N LEU A 81 -15.70 3.08 -11.27
CA LEU A 81 -15.78 2.52 -9.93
C LEU A 81 -15.52 1.00 -9.99
N SER A 82 -16.28 0.29 -10.81
CA SER A 82 -16.26 -1.18 -10.90
C SER A 82 -14.99 -1.74 -11.52
N ALA A 83 -14.37 -1.04 -12.47
CA ALA A 83 -13.19 -1.51 -13.18
C ALA A 83 -11.91 -1.63 -12.33
N LYS A 84 -11.85 -0.95 -11.17
CA LYS A 84 -10.63 -0.87 -10.34
C LYS A 84 -10.81 -1.46 -8.93
N TYR A 85 -11.80 -2.33 -8.73
CA TYR A 85 -11.89 -3.08 -7.48
C TYR A 85 -10.78 -4.12 -7.39
N VAL A 86 -10.12 -4.16 -6.23
CA VAL A 86 -9.15 -5.22 -5.89
C VAL A 86 -9.85 -6.59 -5.77
N MET A 87 -11.11 -6.59 -5.34
CA MET A 87 -12.01 -7.74 -5.41
C MET A 87 -13.31 -7.30 -6.11
N PRO A 88 -13.45 -7.52 -7.42
CA PRO A 88 -14.67 -7.21 -8.12
C PRO A 88 -15.80 -8.09 -7.56
N LEU A 89 -16.82 -7.46 -7.00
CA LEU A 89 -18.04 -8.15 -6.63
C LEU A 89 -18.83 -8.42 -7.91
N SER A 90 -19.26 -9.66 -8.13
CA SER A 90 -20.24 -9.94 -9.17
C SER A 90 -21.55 -9.25 -8.78
N GLU A 91 -22.20 -8.58 -9.73
CA GLU A 91 -23.49 -7.90 -9.50
C GLU A 91 -24.64 -8.86 -9.18
N VAL A 92 -24.37 -10.18 -9.25
CA VAL A 92 -25.31 -11.22 -8.84
C VAL A 92 -25.44 -11.18 -7.32
N THR A 93 -26.38 -10.37 -6.85
CA THR A 93 -26.89 -10.45 -5.49
C THR A 93 -27.36 -11.90 -5.28
N PRO A 94 -26.76 -12.70 -4.39
CA PRO A 94 -27.27 -14.04 -4.13
C PRO A 94 -28.67 -13.89 -3.56
N THR A 95 -29.66 -14.28 -4.36
CA THR A 95 -31.05 -14.33 -3.94
C THR A 95 -31.11 -15.18 -2.68
N ARG A 96 -31.34 -14.56 -1.51
CA ARG A 96 -31.62 -15.31 -0.28
C ARG A 96 -32.94 -16.04 -0.52
N ALA A 97 -32.84 -17.30 -0.95
CA ALA A 97 -33.94 -18.22 -0.95
C ALA A 97 -34.41 -18.34 0.50
N ARG A 98 -35.48 -17.61 0.85
CA ARG A 98 -36.21 -17.83 2.09
C ARG A 98 -36.77 -19.25 1.98
N ARG A 99 -36.10 -20.21 2.62
CA ARG A 99 -36.72 -21.49 2.93
C ARG A 99 -37.93 -21.17 3.80
N ARG A 100 -39.11 -21.48 3.27
CA ARG A 100 -40.37 -21.53 4.04
C ARG A 100 -40.34 -22.72 4.99
#